data_AF-A0A7W2QX54-F1
#
_entry.id   AF-A0A7W2QX54-F1
#
_cell.length_a   1.000
_cell.length_b   1.000
_cell.length_c   1.000
_cell.angle_alpha   90.00
_cell.angle_beta   90.00
_cell.angle_gamma   90.00
#
_symmetry.space_group_name_H-M   'P 1'
#
loop_
_entity.id
_entity.type
_entity.pdbx_description
1 polymer ?
#
loop_
_entity_poly.entity_id
_entity_poly.type
_entity_poly.pdbx_seq_one_letter_code
_entity_poly.pdbx_strand_id
1 'polypeptide(L)'
;LTNSAGVPWSAAYVDTIGEPTADFRSNIAAEARAKIVYERLMNVTDDPGVKEALGFLMTREIAHQLSFEKALHAIQPNFPQGKLPGMPEFTNKYFNMSGEPNVRGPWNEGSEWEYVENPSAAVDGGDGTASVTLTPAEAETVEAMKLRTMSDPTTNPVTGADLGSGLINGKD
;
A
#
# COMPACT_ATOMS: atom_id res chain seq x y z
N LEU A 1 19.11 4.55 19.82
CA LEU A 1 19.06 5.09 18.44
C LEU A 1 17.66 5.69 18.24
N THR A 2 17.55 6.99 18.01
CA THR A 2 16.29 7.73 17.79
C THR A 2 16.47 8.65 16.59
N ASN A 3 15.40 8.94 15.84
CA ASN A 3 15.44 9.98 14.81
C ASN A 3 15.39 11.39 15.44
N SER A 4 15.48 12.43 14.60
CA SER A 4 15.49 13.84 15.04
C SER A 4 14.18 14.31 15.69
N ALA A 5 13.09 13.56 15.55
CA ALA A 5 11.81 13.81 16.21
C ALA A 5 11.65 12.99 17.52
N GLY A 6 12.68 12.27 17.96
CA GLY A 6 12.66 11.48 19.19
C GLY A 6 12.02 10.09 19.05
N VAL A 7 11.63 9.68 17.84
CA VAL A 7 11.08 8.33 17.61
C VAL A 7 12.22 7.31 17.67
N PRO A 8 12.13 6.27 18.52
CA PRO A 8 13.14 5.21 18.56
C PRO A 8 13.23 4.48 17.22
N TRP A 9 14.45 4.12 16.85
CA TRP A 9 14.65 3.16 15.78
C TRP A 9 14.02 1.82 16.18
N SER A 10 13.41 1.14 15.21
CA SER A 10 12.87 -0.21 15.38
C SER A 10 13.19 -1.08 14.17
N ALA A 11 13.08 -2.40 14.35
CA ALA A 11 13.28 -3.37 13.28
C ALA A 11 12.27 -3.22 12.13
N ALA A 12 11.18 -2.46 12.31
CA ALA A 12 10.22 -2.17 11.24
C ALA A 12 10.82 -1.36 10.08
N TYR A 13 12.01 -0.78 10.24
CA TYR A 13 12.74 -0.13 9.14
C TYR A 13 13.60 -1.09 8.31
N VAL A 14 13.69 -2.36 8.70
CA VAL A 14 14.36 -3.40 7.93
C VAL A 14 13.33 -4.05 7.02
N ASP A 15 13.56 -3.97 5.70
CA ASP A 15 12.67 -4.55 4.69
C ASP A 15 13.38 -5.74 4.02
N THR A 16 12.87 -6.94 4.28
CA THR A 16 13.30 -8.17 3.62
C THR A 16 12.17 -9.17 3.61
N ILE A 17 11.97 -9.81 2.47
CA ILE A 17 10.99 -10.90 2.30
C ILE A 17 11.67 -12.22 1.91
N GLY A 18 13.00 -12.25 1.87
CA GLY A 18 13.78 -13.41 1.44
C GLY A 18 13.73 -13.67 -0.07
N GLU A 19 13.27 -12.69 -0.85
CA GLU A 19 13.27 -12.74 -2.31
C GLU A 19 14.32 -11.74 -2.82
N PRO A 20 15.47 -12.21 -3.35
CA PRO A 20 16.59 -11.35 -3.69
C PRO A 20 16.24 -10.20 -4.65
N THR A 21 15.37 -10.42 -5.64
CA THR A 21 15.08 -9.36 -6.63
C THR A 21 14.20 -8.24 -6.06
N ALA A 22 13.37 -8.52 -5.07
CA ALA A 22 12.61 -7.55 -4.29
C ALA A 22 13.52 -6.86 -3.26
N ASP A 23 14.29 -7.64 -2.50
CA ASP A 23 15.20 -7.11 -1.48
C ASP A 23 16.26 -6.16 -2.09
N PHE A 24 16.80 -6.46 -3.28
CA PHE A 24 17.71 -5.54 -3.98
C PHE A 24 17.03 -4.23 -4.40
N ARG A 25 15.76 -4.25 -4.80
CA ARG A 25 15.00 -3.02 -5.12
C ARG A 25 14.74 -2.20 -3.87
N SER A 26 14.43 -2.83 -2.74
CA SER A 26 14.33 -2.15 -1.44
C SER A 26 15.66 -1.51 -1.03
N ASN A 27 16.79 -2.20 -1.24
CA ASN A 27 18.14 -1.67 -0.98
C ASN A 27 18.45 -0.47 -1.89
N ILE A 28 18.22 -0.56 -3.21
CA ILE A 28 18.44 0.53 -4.15
C ILE A 28 17.62 1.77 -3.73
N ALA A 29 16.35 1.57 -3.36
CA ALA A 29 15.49 2.64 -2.89
C ALA A 29 15.96 3.25 -1.55
N ALA A 30 16.49 2.43 -0.63
CA ALA A 30 17.05 2.89 0.64
C ALA A 30 18.28 3.79 0.42
N GLU A 31 19.21 3.37 -0.44
CA GLU A 31 20.42 4.14 -0.79
C GLU A 31 20.07 5.45 -1.51
N ALA A 32 19.06 5.44 -2.40
CA ALA A 32 18.57 6.64 -3.07
C ALA A 32 17.98 7.65 -2.07
N ARG A 33 17.19 7.18 -1.10
CA ARG A 33 16.64 8.04 -0.03
C ARG A 33 17.74 8.60 0.87
N ALA A 34 18.70 7.77 1.28
CA ALA A 34 19.83 8.20 2.11
C ALA A 34 20.63 9.32 1.42
N LYS A 35 20.97 9.13 0.15
CA LYS A 35 21.67 10.13 -0.67
C LYS A 35 20.93 11.49 -0.69
N ILE A 36 19.63 11.49 -0.96
CA ILE A 36 18.81 12.72 -1.00
C ILE A 36 18.73 13.38 0.39
N VAL A 37 18.66 12.59 1.47
CA VAL A 37 18.68 13.15 2.84
C VAL A 37 20.02 13.84 3.10
N TYR A 38 21.15 13.27 2.70
CA TYR A 38 22.45 13.91 2.86
C TYR A 38 22.56 15.22 2.07
N GLU A 39 22.09 15.25 0.82
CA GLU A 39 22.04 16.50 0.04
C GLU A 39 21.21 17.59 0.74
N ARG A 40 20.07 17.22 1.32
CA ARG A 40 19.23 18.15 2.08
C ARG A 40 19.92 18.62 3.36
N LEU A 41 20.64 17.73 4.06
CA LEU A 41 21.39 18.07 5.27
C LEU A 41 22.55 19.03 4.99
N MET A 42 23.25 18.85 3.86
CA MET A 42 24.29 19.79 3.43
C MET A 42 23.77 21.21 3.20
N ASN A 43 22.52 21.34 2.75
CA ASN A 43 21.88 22.64 2.48
C ASN A 43 21.41 23.38 3.75
N VAL A 44 21.44 22.74 4.92
CA VAL A 44 20.98 23.33 6.19
C VAL A 44 22.12 23.49 7.22
N THR A 45 23.37 23.40 6.78
CA THR A 45 24.56 23.61 7.62
C THR A 45 25.63 24.36 6.85
N ASP A 46 26.49 25.09 7.54
CA ASP A 46 27.68 25.73 6.98
C ASP A 46 28.99 25.14 7.53
N ASP A 47 28.91 24.16 8.43
CA ASP A 47 30.09 23.50 8.98
C ASP A 47 30.84 22.70 7.89
N PRO A 48 32.11 23.02 7.61
CA PRO A 48 32.87 22.38 6.54
C PRO A 48 33.16 20.90 6.82
N GLY A 49 33.36 20.51 8.07
CA GLY A 49 33.61 19.12 8.45
C GLY A 49 32.36 18.26 8.28
N VAL A 50 31.18 18.80 8.61
CA VAL A 50 29.89 18.12 8.35
C VAL A 50 29.66 17.94 6.86
N LYS A 51 29.93 18.96 6.03
CA LYS A 51 29.80 18.86 4.58
C LYS A 51 30.76 17.83 3.98
N GLU A 52 32.00 17.77 4.46
CA GLU A 52 32.98 16.75 4.04
C GLU A 52 32.49 15.33 4.38
N ALA A 53 32.05 15.10 5.62
CA ALA A 53 31.55 13.80 6.06
C ALA A 53 30.32 13.36 5.25
N LEU A 54 29.33 14.25 5.07
CA LEU A 54 28.16 13.98 4.24
C LEU A 54 28.55 13.75 2.78
N GLY A 55 29.58 14.44 2.28
CA GLY A 55 30.08 14.29 0.90
C GLY A 55 30.65 12.90 0.66
N PHE A 56 31.43 12.40 1.62
CA PHE A 56 31.91 11.04 1.60
C PHE A 56 30.75 10.02 1.64
N LEU A 57 29.82 10.15 2.59
CA LEU A 57 28.69 9.23 2.73
C LEU A 57 27.80 9.21 1.48
N MET A 58 27.47 10.38 0.94
CA MET A 58 26.74 10.51 -0.32
C MET A 58 27.44 9.79 -1.48
N THR A 59 28.76 9.87 -1.55
CA THR A 59 29.58 9.17 -2.56
C THR A 59 29.53 7.65 -2.36
N ARG A 60 29.48 7.20 -1.11
CA ARG A 60 29.31 5.78 -0.78
C ARG A 60 27.94 5.25 -1.19
N GLU A 61 26.86 6.03 -1.04
CA GLU A 61 25.53 5.57 -1.47
C GLU A 61 25.46 5.40 -2.99
N ILE A 62 26.18 6.21 -3.77
CA ILE A 62 26.31 6.00 -5.23
C ILE A 62 26.99 4.65 -5.51
N ALA A 63 28.05 4.31 -4.77
CA ALA A 63 28.73 3.03 -4.92
C ALA A 63 27.84 1.85 -4.51
N HIS A 64 27.03 1.99 -3.46
CA HIS A 64 26.07 0.98 -3.03
C HIS A 64 24.97 0.78 -4.07
N GLN A 65 24.37 1.86 -4.59
CA GLN A 65 23.41 1.79 -5.70
C GLN A 65 23.99 1.05 -6.90
N LEU A 66 25.20 1.40 -7.34
CA LEU A 66 25.88 0.69 -8.43
C LEU A 66 26.04 -0.81 -8.15
N SER A 67 26.44 -1.18 -6.93
CA SER A 67 26.62 -2.58 -6.55
C SER A 67 25.31 -3.35 -6.54
N PHE A 68 24.24 -2.77 -5.99
CA PHE A 68 22.93 -3.42 -5.91
C PHE A 68 22.24 -3.51 -7.27
N GLU A 69 22.33 -2.48 -8.11
CA GLU A 69 21.86 -2.50 -9.50
C GLU A 69 22.55 -3.61 -10.29
N LYS A 70 23.88 -3.71 -10.20
CA LYS A 70 24.64 -4.80 -10.83
C LYS A 70 24.22 -6.18 -10.34
N ALA A 71 24.00 -6.33 -9.03
CA ALA A 71 23.55 -7.59 -8.45
C ALA A 71 22.14 -7.98 -8.92
N LEU A 72 21.21 -7.02 -8.94
CA LEU A 72 19.84 -7.22 -9.45
C LEU A 72 19.84 -7.63 -10.92
N HIS A 73 20.58 -6.92 -11.77
CA HIS A 73 20.63 -7.18 -13.20
C HIS A 73 21.41 -8.45 -13.58
N ALA A 74 22.26 -8.97 -12.69
CA ALA A 74 22.91 -10.27 -12.86
C ALA A 74 21.96 -11.46 -12.64
N ILE A 75 20.81 -11.26 -12.01
CA ILE A 75 19.75 -12.27 -11.87
C ILE A 75 18.82 -12.15 -13.09
N GLN A 76 18.64 -13.23 -13.86
CA GLN A 76 17.76 -13.23 -15.03
C GLN A 76 16.89 -14.51 -15.10
N PRO A 77 15.57 -14.38 -15.35
CA PRO A 77 14.81 -13.13 -15.35
C PRO A 77 14.68 -12.54 -13.94
N ASN A 78 14.67 -11.22 -13.80
CA ASN A 78 14.38 -10.52 -12.52
C ASN A 78 13.04 -9.76 -12.52
N PHE A 79 12.21 -10.01 -13.55
CA PHE A 79 10.88 -9.44 -13.72
C PHE A 79 9.99 -10.35 -14.61
N PRO A 80 8.69 -10.52 -14.27
CA PRO A 80 8.11 -10.22 -12.97
C PRO A 80 8.76 -11.09 -11.87
N GLN A 81 8.74 -10.61 -10.63
CA GLN A 81 9.31 -11.36 -9.51
C GLN A 81 8.46 -12.58 -9.18
N GLY A 82 9.10 -13.65 -8.70
CA GLY A 82 8.43 -14.90 -8.37
C GLY A 82 8.22 -15.83 -9.57
N LYS A 83 7.39 -16.86 -9.37
CA LYS A 83 7.25 -17.98 -10.33
C LYS A 83 5.93 -17.96 -11.11
N LEU A 84 4.88 -17.39 -10.52
CA LEU A 84 3.55 -17.43 -11.11
C LEU A 84 3.42 -16.29 -12.12
N PRO A 85 2.85 -16.54 -13.32
CA PRO A 85 2.52 -15.46 -14.24
C PRO A 85 1.39 -14.61 -13.67
N GLY A 86 1.37 -13.33 -14.04
CA GLY A 86 0.20 -12.47 -13.85
C GLY A 86 -0.95 -12.88 -14.78
N MET A 87 -2.11 -12.27 -14.58
CA MET A 87 -3.27 -12.42 -15.44
C MET A 87 -3.04 -11.64 -16.75
N PRO A 88 -2.91 -12.30 -17.91
CA PRO A 88 -2.58 -11.63 -19.18
C PRO A 88 -3.55 -10.50 -19.54
N GLU A 89 -4.83 -10.66 -19.22
CA GLU A 89 -5.89 -9.69 -19.46
C GLU A 89 -5.73 -8.36 -18.70
N PHE A 90 -4.89 -8.32 -17.67
CA PHE A 90 -4.67 -7.13 -16.82
C PHE A 90 -3.21 -6.67 -16.78
N THR A 91 -2.26 -7.47 -17.26
CA THR A 91 -0.82 -7.23 -17.08
C THR A 91 -0.34 -5.93 -17.75
N ASN A 92 -1.00 -5.50 -18.82
CA ASN A 92 -0.67 -4.30 -19.59
C ASN A 92 -1.79 -3.23 -19.58
N LYS A 93 -2.78 -3.36 -18.68
CA LYS A 93 -3.86 -2.37 -18.58
C LYS A 93 -3.47 -1.26 -17.61
N TYR A 94 -3.55 -0.01 -18.08
CA TYR A 94 -3.40 1.17 -17.25
C TYR A 94 -4.76 1.85 -17.07
N PHE A 95 -5.30 1.82 -15.85
CA PHE A 95 -6.60 2.39 -15.53
C PHE A 95 -6.46 3.84 -15.07
N ASN A 96 -7.26 4.73 -15.65
CA ASN A 96 -7.39 6.10 -15.20
C ASN A 96 -8.23 6.17 -13.91
N MET A 97 -7.56 6.09 -12.75
CA MET A 97 -8.20 6.14 -11.43
C MET A 97 -8.08 7.51 -10.76
N SER A 98 -7.51 8.52 -11.45
CA SER A 98 -7.28 9.87 -10.93
C SER A 98 -8.14 10.92 -11.64
N GLY A 99 -8.50 11.99 -10.93
CA GLY A 99 -9.05 13.19 -11.57
C GLY A 99 -7.97 13.93 -12.38
N GLU A 100 -8.38 14.62 -13.45
CA GLU A 100 -7.50 15.38 -14.38
C GLU A 100 -6.55 16.37 -13.67
N PRO A 101 -5.35 16.64 -14.23
CA PRO A 101 -4.86 16.18 -15.54
C PRO A 101 -4.16 14.82 -15.53
N ASN A 102 -4.53 13.94 -16.46
CA ASN A 102 -3.93 12.61 -16.61
C ASN A 102 -2.71 12.62 -17.52
N VAL A 103 -1.51 12.64 -16.92
CA VAL A 103 -0.24 12.72 -17.65
C VAL A 103 0.05 11.39 -18.38
N ARG A 104 0.25 11.47 -19.69
CA ARG A 104 0.58 10.34 -20.57
C ARG A 104 2.08 10.28 -20.87
N GLY A 105 2.65 9.07 -20.91
CA GLY A 105 4.06 8.84 -21.18
C GLY A 105 4.43 7.35 -21.21
N PRO A 106 5.72 6.99 -21.35
CA PRO A 106 6.15 5.59 -21.53
C PRO A 106 5.71 4.60 -20.43
N TRP A 107 5.30 5.12 -19.27
CA TRP A 107 4.79 4.35 -18.14
C TRP A 107 3.28 4.01 -18.22
N ASN A 108 2.54 4.55 -19.19
CA ASN A 108 1.10 4.30 -19.40
C ASN A 108 0.62 4.51 -20.85
N GLU A 109 1.54 4.64 -21.80
CA GLU A 109 1.30 4.90 -23.21
C GLU A 109 2.38 4.18 -24.03
N GLY A 110 2.00 3.68 -25.22
CA GLY A 110 2.88 2.95 -26.12
C GLY A 110 2.34 1.56 -26.46
N SER A 111 3.07 0.81 -27.28
CA SER A 111 2.65 -0.54 -27.73
C SER A 111 2.55 -1.57 -26.59
N GLU A 112 3.17 -1.28 -25.45
CA GLU A 112 3.16 -2.14 -24.27
C GLU A 112 1.94 -1.89 -23.37
N TRP A 113 1.10 -0.87 -23.63
CA TRP A 113 0.03 -0.44 -22.73
C TRP A 113 -1.34 -0.36 -23.42
N GLU A 114 -2.37 -0.90 -22.77
CA GLU A 114 -3.78 -0.62 -23.06
C GLU A 114 -4.29 0.38 -22.01
N TYR A 115 -4.61 1.60 -22.44
CA TYR A 115 -5.09 2.65 -21.52
C TYR A 115 -6.62 2.63 -21.41
N VAL A 116 -7.12 2.59 -20.19
CA VAL A 116 -8.55 2.59 -19.86
C VAL A 116 -8.91 3.95 -19.28
N GLU A 117 -9.45 4.83 -20.13
CA GLU A 117 -9.83 6.20 -19.79
C GLU A 117 -10.97 6.27 -18.77
N ASN A 118 -11.97 5.41 -18.91
CA ASN A 118 -13.15 5.38 -18.04
C ASN A 118 -13.30 3.98 -17.46
N PRO A 119 -12.59 3.64 -16.38
CA PRO A 119 -12.69 2.34 -15.75
C PRO A 119 -14.10 2.11 -15.19
N SER A 120 -14.65 0.91 -15.42
CA SER A 120 -15.86 0.45 -14.76
C SER A 120 -15.60 0.17 -13.28
N ALA A 121 -16.66 0.18 -12.46
CA ALA A 121 -16.56 -0.15 -11.04
C ALA A 121 -15.95 -1.55 -10.79
N ALA A 122 -16.19 -2.49 -11.71
CA ALA A 122 -15.55 -3.80 -11.72
C ALA A 122 -14.89 -4.06 -13.08
N VAL A 123 -13.64 -4.53 -13.05
CA VAL A 123 -12.83 -4.80 -14.24
C VAL A 123 -13.20 -6.13 -14.93
N ASP A 124 -13.99 -6.96 -14.27
CA ASP A 124 -14.53 -8.24 -14.77
C ASP A 124 -15.89 -8.09 -15.48
N GLY A 125 -16.41 -6.86 -15.59
CA GLY A 125 -17.71 -6.55 -16.19
C GLY A 125 -18.90 -6.73 -15.24
N GLY A 126 -18.66 -7.03 -13.96
CA GLY A 126 -19.69 -7.04 -12.92
C GLY A 126 -20.11 -5.63 -12.46
N ASP A 127 -21.00 -5.59 -11.47
CA ASP A 127 -21.44 -4.35 -10.83
C ASP A 127 -20.52 -3.88 -9.69
N GLY A 128 -19.48 -4.65 -9.39
CA GLY A 128 -18.52 -4.39 -8.30
C GLY A 128 -19.01 -4.86 -6.94
N THR A 129 -20.15 -5.54 -6.87
CA THR A 129 -20.65 -6.15 -5.64
C THR A 129 -20.10 -7.56 -5.46
N ALA A 130 -19.81 -7.91 -4.21
CA ALA A 130 -19.45 -9.28 -3.87
C ALA A 130 -20.72 -10.14 -3.84
N SER A 131 -20.80 -11.14 -4.73
CA SER A 131 -21.84 -12.17 -4.71
C SER A 131 -21.26 -13.52 -4.34
N VAL A 132 -22.00 -14.32 -3.57
CA VAL A 132 -21.66 -15.72 -3.30
C VAL A 132 -22.77 -16.62 -3.79
N THR A 133 -22.41 -17.76 -4.39
CA THR A 133 -23.37 -18.79 -4.75
C THR A 133 -23.66 -19.63 -3.51
N LEU A 134 -24.90 -19.60 -3.04
CA LEU A 134 -25.35 -20.44 -1.94
C LEU A 134 -25.99 -21.73 -2.47
N THR A 135 -25.71 -22.84 -1.82
CA THR A 135 -26.55 -24.03 -1.95
C THR A 135 -27.96 -23.73 -1.40
N PRO A 136 -28.99 -24.50 -1.79
CA PRO A 136 -30.34 -24.31 -1.28
C PRO A 136 -30.42 -24.30 0.26
N ALA A 137 -29.65 -25.16 0.94
CA ALA A 137 -29.62 -25.24 2.40
C ALA A 137 -28.97 -24.01 3.06
N GLU A 138 -27.92 -23.46 2.45
CA GLU A 138 -27.27 -22.24 2.94
C GLU A 138 -28.19 -21.02 2.73
N ALA A 139 -28.88 -20.94 1.59
CA ALA A 139 -29.85 -19.88 1.33
C ALA A 139 -30.99 -19.88 2.36
N GLU A 140 -31.52 -21.05 2.71
CA GLU A 140 -32.54 -21.21 3.75
C GLU A 140 -32.02 -20.76 5.13
N THR A 141 -30.77 -21.14 5.47
CA THR A 141 -30.13 -20.73 6.73
C THR A 141 -29.95 -19.21 6.81
N VAL A 142 -29.54 -18.58 5.71
CA VAL A 142 -29.39 -17.12 5.63
C VAL A 142 -30.73 -16.40 5.76
N GLU A 143 -31.79 -16.89 5.10
CA GLU A 143 -33.11 -16.27 5.22
C GLU A 143 -33.68 -16.44 6.65
N ALA A 144 -33.48 -17.60 7.27
CA ALA A 144 -33.85 -17.82 8.66
C ALA A 144 -33.09 -16.87 9.62
N MET A 145 -31.79 -16.66 9.39
CA MET A 145 -31.01 -15.68 10.15
C MET A 145 -31.56 -14.26 9.96
N LYS A 146 -31.80 -13.84 8.72
CA LYS A 146 -32.32 -12.52 8.37
C LYS A 146 -33.65 -12.24 9.06
N LEU A 147 -34.57 -13.21 9.06
CA LEU A 147 -35.85 -13.10 9.77
C LEU A 147 -35.64 -13.00 11.28
N ARG A 148 -34.76 -13.82 11.84
CA ARG A 148 -34.45 -13.82 13.29
C ARG A 148 -33.78 -12.52 13.75
N THR A 149 -32.98 -11.88 12.92
CA THR A 149 -32.23 -10.64 13.27
C THR A 149 -32.92 -9.37 12.80
N MET A 150 -34.13 -9.47 12.23
CA MET A 150 -34.88 -8.31 11.77
C MET A 150 -35.20 -7.41 12.97
N SER A 151 -34.70 -6.17 12.94
CA SER A 151 -35.01 -5.19 13.98
C SER A 151 -36.48 -4.79 13.87
N ASP A 152 -37.16 -4.64 15.01
CA ASP A 152 -38.49 -4.04 15.06
C ASP A 152 -38.34 -2.51 15.23
N PRO A 153 -38.52 -1.72 14.16
CA PRO A 153 -38.31 -0.27 14.21
C PRO A 153 -39.38 0.46 15.02
N THR A 154 -40.45 -0.23 15.46
CA THR A 154 -41.54 0.35 16.25
C THR A 154 -41.32 0.25 17.75
N THR A 155 -40.28 -0.50 18.17
CA THR A 155 -39.96 -0.70 19.58
C THR A 155 -38.82 0.20 20.03
N ASN A 156 -38.90 0.69 21.27
CA ASN A 156 -37.80 1.37 21.95
C ASN A 156 -37.56 0.68 23.31
N PRO A 157 -36.89 -0.48 23.32
CA PRO A 157 -36.67 -1.23 24.54
C PRO A 157 -35.69 -0.51 25.46
N VAL A 158 -35.94 -0.56 26.77
CA VAL A 158 -34.98 -0.08 27.78
C VAL A 158 -33.71 -0.93 27.70
N THR A 159 -32.58 -0.27 27.52
CA THR A 159 -31.26 -0.90 27.40
C THR A 159 -30.43 -0.70 28.66
N GLY A 160 -29.28 -1.38 28.73
CA GLY A 160 -28.30 -1.15 29.80
C GLY A 160 -27.75 0.28 29.83
N ALA A 161 -27.75 0.99 28.69
CA ALA A 161 -27.36 2.40 28.64
C ALA A 161 -28.38 3.28 29.37
N ASP A 162 -29.67 2.99 29.22
CA ASP A 162 -30.74 3.73 29.91
C ASP A 162 -30.67 3.48 31.43
N LEU A 163 -30.44 2.24 31.85
CA LEU A 163 -30.29 1.87 33.26
C LEU A 163 -29.03 2.47 33.90
N GLY A 164 -27.93 2.59 33.13
CA GLY A 164 -26.67 3.20 33.57
C GLY A 164 -26.65 4.73 33.52
N SER A 165 -27.62 5.37 32.85
CA SER A 165 -27.67 6.83 32.68
C SER A 165 -28.14 7.59 33.93
N GLY A 166 -28.66 6.89 34.94
CA GLY A 166 -29.23 7.49 36.16
C GLY A 166 -30.60 8.15 35.98
N LEU A 167 -31.19 8.13 34.77
CA LEU A 167 -32.45 8.81 34.45
C LEU A 167 -33.71 7.96 34.72
N ILE A 168 -33.58 6.65 34.98
CA ILE A 168 -34.72 5.74 35.20
C ILE A 168 -35.25 5.79 36.64
N ASN A 169 -34.47 6.28 37.60
CA ASN A 169 -34.92 6.48 38.99
C ASN A 169 -35.47 7.89 39.17
N GLY A 170 -36.70 8.14 38.70
CA GLY A 170 -37.40 9.38 39.05
C GLY A 170 -38.66 9.61 38.25
N LYS A 171 -39.78 9.12 38.77
CA LYS A 171 -41.12 9.73 38.75
C LYS A 171 -41.97 9.03 39.81
N ASP A 172 -41.93 9.57 41.02
CA ASP A 172 -43.08 9.56 41.92
C ASP A 172 -44.14 10.53 41.38
#